data_AF-A0A4R5NDS9-F1
#
_entry.id   AF-A0A4R5NDS9-F1
#
_cell.length_a   1.000
_cell.length_b   1.000
_cell.length_c   1.000
_cell.angle_alpha   90.00
_cell.angle_beta   90.00
_cell.angle_gamma   90.00
#
_symmetry.space_group_name_H-M   'P 1'
#
loop_
_entity.id
_entity.type
_entity.pdbx_description
1 polymer ?
#
loop_
_entity_poly.entity_id
_entity_poly.type
_entity_poly.pdbx_seq_one_letter_code
_entity_poly.pdbx_strand_id
1 'polypeptide(L)'
;MFPISSATLVSIISLVVGIASGIAFNLSIVYFAQKSANAMETAEVSGMAQTVGYLLAAVGPVLFGYLHAGTHSWTIILTSIIVLSVFLLLTGIYINHKPSVFEKIQD
;
A
#
# COMPACT_ATOMS: atom_id res chain seq x y z
N MET A 1 -13.85 -15.89 16.91
CA MET A 1 -14.18 -15.16 15.67
C MET A 1 -14.78 -13.83 16.07
N PHE A 2 -14.22 -12.69 15.66
CA PHE A 2 -14.76 -11.37 15.99
C PHE A 2 -16.22 -11.27 15.53
N PRO A 3 -17.15 -10.71 16.32
CA PRO A 3 -18.54 -10.59 15.92
C PRO A 3 -18.67 -9.53 14.81
N ILE A 4 -18.53 -9.98 13.56
CA ILE A 4 -18.75 -9.21 12.34
C ILE A 4 -20.21 -8.73 12.23
N SER A 5 -21.09 -9.26 13.09
CA SER A 5 -22.49 -8.89 13.23
C SER A 5 -22.71 -7.48 13.79
N SER A 6 -21.71 -6.88 14.46
CA SER A 6 -21.81 -5.50 14.95
C SER A 6 -21.34 -4.52 13.88
N ALA A 7 -22.29 -3.92 13.17
CA ALA A 7 -22.04 -2.89 12.15
C ALA A 7 -21.15 -1.74 12.67
N THR A 8 -21.26 -1.41 13.96
CA THR A 8 -20.43 -0.41 14.63
C THR A 8 -18.95 -0.80 14.63
N LEU A 9 -18.63 -2.05 14.96
CA LEU A 9 -17.26 -2.54 14.99
C LEU A 9 -16.63 -2.51 13.59
N VAL A 10 -17.37 -2.97 12.58
CA VAL A 10 -16.91 -2.95 11.18
C VAL A 10 -16.69 -1.51 10.70
N SER A 11 -17.55 -0.58 11.08
CA SER A 11 -17.42 0.84 10.73
C SER A 11 -16.18 1.47 11.35
N ILE A 12 -15.91 1.19 12.64
CA ILE A 12 -14.71 1.68 13.33
C ILE A 12 -13.45 1.12 12.65
N ILE A 13 -13.40 -0.19 12.38
CA ILE A 13 -12.24 -0.80 11.73
C ILE A 13 -12.04 -0.22 10.32
N SER A 14 -13.12 -0.03 9.57
CA SER A 14 -13.06 0.55 8.21
C SER A 14 -12.53 1.98 8.23
N LEU A 15 -12.94 2.79 9.22
CA LEU A 15 -12.41 4.14 9.43
C LEU A 15 -10.92 4.12 9.76
N VAL A 16 -10.49 3.26 10.67
CA VAL A 16 -9.08 3.14 11.05
C VAL A 16 -8.22 2.73 9.85
N VAL A 17 -8.66 1.72 9.08
CA VAL A 17 -7.96 1.27 7.87
C VAL A 17 -7.95 2.36 6.80
N GLY A 18 -9.05 3.10 6.63
CA GLY A 18 -9.14 4.22 5.70
C GLY A 18 -8.15 5.35 6.05
N ILE A 19 -8.07 5.73 7.32
CA ILE A 19 -7.11 6.74 7.79
C ILE A 19 -5.67 6.24 7.59
N ALA A 20 -5.38 5.00 8.02
CA ALA A 20 -4.04 4.44 7.91
C ALA A 20 -3.56 4.34 6.44
N SER A 21 -4.43 3.88 5.53
CA SER A 21 -4.12 3.81 4.10
C SER A 21 -3.93 5.20 3.48
N GLY A 22 -4.75 6.19 3.86
CA GLY A 22 -4.58 7.58 3.42
C GLY A 22 -3.24 8.19 3.88
N ILE A 23 -2.85 7.96 5.13
CA ILE A 23 -1.55 8.41 5.65
C ILE A 23 -0.40 7.74 4.90
N ALA A 24 -0.46 6.42 4.69
CA ALA A 24 0.58 5.68 3.98
C ALA A 24 0.72 6.12 2.52
N PHE A 25 -0.40 6.36 1.84
CA PHE A 25 -0.42 6.88 0.47
C PHE A 25 0.22 8.27 0.41
N ASN A 26 -0.21 9.19 1.27
CA ASN A 26 0.34 10.55 1.29
C ASN A 26 1.84 10.55 1.60
N LEU A 27 2.28 9.73 2.56
CA LEU A 27 3.70 9.59 2.91
C LEU A 27 4.53 9.06 1.72
N SER A 28 3.95 8.16 0.91
CA SER A 28 4.60 7.66 -0.30
C SER A 28 4.82 8.78 -1.33
N ILE A 29 3.83 9.66 -1.53
CA ILE A 29 3.96 10.84 -2.40
C ILE A 29 5.04 11.81 -1.88
N VAL A 30 5.07 12.04 -0.56
CA VAL A 30 6.14 12.85 0.07
C VAL A 30 7.52 12.24 -0.19
N TYR A 31 7.66 10.91 -0.10
CA TYR A 31 8.92 10.25 -0.44
C TYR A 31 9.26 10.40 -1.92
N PHE A 32 8.32 10.29 -2.85
CA PHE A 32 8.61 10.55 -4.27
C PHE A 32 9.16 11.97 -4.48
N ALA A 33 8.55 12.97 -3.84
CA ALA A 33 9.02 14.35 -3.93
C ALA A 33 10.40 14.55 -3.28
N GLN A 34 10.67 13.91 -2.14
CA GLN A 34 11.97 14.00 -1.46
C GLN A 34 13.09 13.25 -2.18
N LYS A 35 12.76 12.26 -2.99
CA LYS A 35 13.74 11.39 -3.67
C LYS A 35 13.95 11.74 -5.14
N SER A 36 13.16 12.66 -5.70
CA SER A 36 13.29 13.14 -7.08
C SER A 36 13.96 14.53 -7.10
N ALA A 37 14.64 14.87 -8.19
CA ALA A 37 15.32 16.16 -8.34
C ALA A 37 14.39 17.31 -8.70
N ASN A 38 13.26 17.02 -9.35
CA ASN A 38 12.29 18.03 -9.78
C ASN A 38 10.84 17.47 -9.83
N ALA A 39 9.88 18.37 -10.11
CA ALA A 39 8.46 18.05 -10.15
C ALA A 39 8.08 17.07 -11.28
N MET A 40 8.80 17.09 -12.41
CA MET A 40 8.54 16.20 -13.54
C MET A 40 8.92 14.76 -13.18
N GLU A 41 10.11 14.57 -12.62
CA GLU A 41 10.58 13.25 -12.17
C GLU A 41 9.70 12.69 -11.04
N THR A 42 9.24 13.56 -10.11
CA THR A 42 8.27 13.16 -9.07
C THR A 42 6.98 12.62 -9.69
N ALA A 43 6.48 13.27 -10.74
CA ALA A 43 5.28 12.85 -11.46
C ALA A 43 5.51 11.54 -12.21
N GLU A 44 6.68 11.34 -12.82
CA GLU A 44 7.04 10.09 -13.51
C GLU A 44 7.10 8.91 -12.55
N VAL A 45 7.82 9.04 -11.42
CA VAL A 45 7.93 8.00 -10.39
C VAL A 45 6.54 7.68 -9.80
N SER A 46 5.75 8.72 -9.51
CA SER A 46 4.37 8.54 -9.04
C SER A 46 3.50 7.82 -10.07
N GLY A 47 3.62 8.15 -11.36
CA GLY A 47 2.91 7.49 -12.45
C GLY A 47 3.30 6.02 -12.62
N MET A 48 4.59 5.69 -12.51
CA MET A 48 5.08 4.30 -12.51
C MET A 48 4.49 3.50 -11.33
N ALA A 49 4.56 4.06 -10.12
CA ALA A 49 4.01 3.42 -8.93
C ALA A 49 2.49 3.21 -9.02
N GLN A 50 1.75 4.21 -9.51
CA GLN A 50 0.31 4.13 -9.72
C GLN A 50 -0.06 3.08 -10.77
N THR A 51 0.70 2.96 -11.86
CA THR A 51 0.45 1.94 -12.90
C THR A 51 0.50 0.54 -12.30
N VAL A 52 1.54 0.25 -11.50
CA VAL A 52 1.64 -1.02 -10.76
C VAL A 52 0.48 -1.18 -9.77
N GLY A 53 0.16 -0.11 -9.03
CA GLY A 53 -0.96 -0.12 -8.08
C GLY A 53 -2.31 -0.43 -8.72
N TYR A 54 -2.60 0.16 -9.87
CA TYR A 54 -3.85 -0.09 -10.61
C TYR A 54 -3.90 -1.49 -11.23
N LEU A 55 -2.78 -2.02 -11.71
CA LEU A 55 -2.70 -3.42 -12.14
C LEU A 55 -2.99 -4.37 -10.98
N LEU A 56 -2.40 -4.12 -9.80
CA LEU A 56 -2.69 -4.90 -8.59
C LEU A 56 -4.15 -4.75 -8.15
N ALA A 57 -4.73 -3.55 -8.25
CA ALA A 57 -6.14 -3.31 -7.92
C ALA A 57 -7.10 -4.04 -8.87
N ALA A 58 -6.74 -4.19 -10.15
CA ALA A 58 -7.53 -4.94 -11.12
C ALA A 58 -7.43 -6.46 -10.89
N VAL A 59 -6.24 -6.97 -10.60
CA VAL A 59 -5.97 -8.42 -10.46
C VAL A 59 -6.28 -8.93 -9.05
N GLY A 60 -6.12 -8.10 -8.02
CA GLY A 60 -6.27 -8.44 -6.60
C GLY A 60 -7.63 -9.07 -6.25
N PRO A 61 -8.77 -8.47 -6.64
CA PRO A 61 -10.09 -9.04 -6.38
C PRO A 61 -10.27 -10.44 -6.98
N VAL A 62 -9.74 -10.67 -8.19
CA VAL A 62 -9.82 -11.98 -8.86
C VAL A 62 -8.98 -13.02 -8.11
N LEU A 63 -7.74 -12.66 -7.74
CA LEU A 63 -6.85 -13.53 -6.97
C LEU A 63 -7.43 -13.87 -5.60
N PHE A 64 -7.90 -12.87 -4.84
CA PHE A 64 -8.48 -13.09 -3.53
C PHE A 64 -9.81 -13.84 -3.61
N GLY A 65 -10.63 -13.60 -4.63
CA GLY A 65 -11.84 -14.37 -4.91
C GLY A 65 -11.53 -15.86 -5.15
N TYR A 66 -10.51 -16.15 -5.95
CA TYR A 66 -10.05 -17.53 -6.20
C TYR A 66 -9.50 -18.20 -4.93
N LEU A 67 -8.68 -17.48 -4.15
CA LEU A 67 -8.15 -17.97 -2.87
C LEU A 67 -9.27 -18.26 -1.86
N HIS A 68 -10.28 -17.40 -1.79
CA HIS A 68 -11.46 -17.62 -0.96
C HIS A 68 -12.25 -18.84 -1.42
N ALA A 69 -12.45 -19.01 -2.74
CA ALA A 69 -13.19 -20.13 -3.28
C ALA A 69 -12.51 -21.48 -3.00
N GLY A 70 -11.18 -21.55 -3.02
CA GLY A 70 -10.45 -22.77 -2.67
C GLY A 70 -10.44 -23.07 -1.17
N THR A 71 -10.24 -22.05 -0.34
CA THR A 71 -10.00 -22.21 1.10
C THR A 71 -11.24 -22.08 1.97
N HIS A 72 -12.31 -21.51 1.41
CA HIS A 72 -13.57 -21.17 2.09
C HIS A 72 -13.38 -20.35 3.37
N SER A 73 -12.27 -19.59 3.46
CA SER A 73 -11.89 -18.86 4.66
C SER A 73 -11.38 -17.46 4.34
N TRP A 74 -11.97 -16.47 5.03
CA TRP A 74 -11.51 -15.07 5.00
C TRP A 74 -10.19 -14.86 5.73
N THR A 75 -9.78 -15.80 6.59
CA THR A 75 -8.55 -15.66 7.39
C THR A 75 -7.33 -15.51 6.49
N ILE A 76 -7.24 -16.28 5.40
CA ILE A 76 -6.09 -16.22 4.49
C ILE A 76 -6.00 -14.85 3.80
N ILE A 77 -7.13 -14.29 3.39
CA ILE A 77 -7.18 -12.95 2.79
C ILE A 77 -6.75 -11.91 3.81
N LEU A 78 -7.32 -11.93 5.01
CA LEU A 78 -6.98 -10.98 6.08
C LEU A 78 -5.50 -11.08 6.47
N THR A 79 -4.95 -12.28 6.61
CA THR A 79 -3.53 -12.51 6.88
C THR A 79 -2.66 -11.98 5.74
N SER A 80 -3.06 -12.17 4.48
CA SER A 80 -2.31 -11.64 3.33
C SER A 80 -2.25 -10.11 3.33
N ILE A 81 -3.35 -9.42 3.67
CA ILE A 81 -3.39 -7.96 3.79
C ILE A 81 -2.50 -7.47 4.94
N ILE A 82 -2.49 -8.18 6.07
CA ILE A 82 -1.59 -7.87 7.19
C ILE A 82 -0.13 -8.00 6.75
N VAL A 83 0.22 -9.08 6.05
CA VAL A 83 1.58 -9.30 5.52
C VAL A 83 1.98 -8.19 4.56
N LEU A 84 1.11 -7.81 3.61
CA LEU A 84 1.36 -6.70 2.70
C LEU A 84 1.53 -5.36 3.43
N SER A 85 0.76 -5.13 4.49
CA SER A 85 0.88 -3.93 5.34
C SER A 85 2.21 -3.88 6.08
N VAL A 86 2.71 -5.03 6.55
CA VAL A 86 4.06 -5.13 7.15
C VAL A 86 5.13 -4.84 6.11
N PHE A 87 5.01 -5.39 4.89
CA PHE A 87 5.95 -5.07 3.80
C PHE A 87 5.95 -3.57 3.48
N LEU A 88 4.78 -2.94 3.40
CA LEU A 88 4.65 -1.50 3.18
C LEU A 88 5.35 -0.68 4.29
N LEU A 89 5.19 -1.10 5.55
CA LEU A 89 5.86 -0.45 6.68
C LEU A 89 7.39 -0.59 6.58
N LEU A 90 7.88 -1.80 6.31
CA LEU A 90 9.32 -2.07 6.20
C LEU A 90 9.96 -1.29 5.05
N THR A 91 9.31 -1.23 3.89
CA THR A 91 9.81 -0.43 2.75
C THR A 91 9.78 1.06 3.05
N GLY A 92 8.73 1.56 3.73
CA GLY A 92 8.66 2.94 4.18
C GLY A 92 9.81 3.32 5.12
N ILE A 93 10.08 2.47 6.12
CA ILE A 93 11.22 2.65 7.04
C ILE A 93 12.55 2.61 6.27
N TYR A 94 12.72 1.66 5.35
CA TYR A 94 13.94 1.54 4.54
C TYR A 94 14.19 2.80 3.69
N ILE A 95 13.16 3.32 3.03
CA ILE A 95 13.24 4.54 2.21
C ILE A 95 13.57 5.75 3.08
N ASN A 96 13.02 5.84 4.29
CA ASN A 96 13.28 6.94 5.21
C ASN A 96 14.76 7.04 5.60
N HIS A 97 15.46 5.90 5.76
CA HIS A 97 16.87 5.87 6.14
C HIS A 97 17.84 6.12 4.96
N LYS A 98 17.36 6.13 3.72
CA LYS A 98 18.19 6.38 2.53
C LYS A 98 18.13 7.86 2.15
N PRO A 99 19.26 8.58 1.99
CA PRO A 99 19.24 10.01 1.68
C PRO A 99 18.71 10.32 0.26
N SER A 100 19.11 9.58 -0.78
CA SER A 100 18.55 9.70 -2.14
C SER A 100 18.49 8.34 -2.85
N VAL A 101 17.52 8.15 -3.74
CA VAL A 101 17.45 6.98 -4.64
C VAL A 101 18.30 7.22 -5.89
N PHE A 102 18.37 8.48 -6.33
CA PHE A 102 19.26 8.93 -7.37
C PHE A 102 20.51 9.51 -6.72
N GLU A 103 21.60 8.76 -6.77
CA GLU A 103 22.93 9.33 -6.61
C GLU A 103 23.14 10.34 -7.74
N LYS A 104 23.73 11.49 -7.42
CA LYS A 104 24.14 12.52 -8.39
C LYS A 104 24.86 11.86 -9.57
N ILE A 105 24.20 11.69 -10.71
CA ILE A 105 24.88 11.73 -11.99
C ILE A 105 25.02 13.22 -12.30
N GLN A 106 26.01 13.81 -11.65
CA GLN A 106 26.48 15.15 -11.97
C GLN A 106 27.88 14.96 -12.57
N ASP A 107 27.91 14.81 -13.89
CA ASP A 107 28.95 15.33 -14.78
C ASP A 107 28.26 15.90 -16.01
#